data_AF-A0A949IBB7-F1
#
_entry.id   AF-A0A949IBB7-F1
#
_cell.length_a   1.000
_cell.length_b   1.000
_cell.length_c   1.000
_cell.angle_alpha   90.00
_cell.angle_beta   90.00
_cell.angle_gamma   90.00
#
_symmetry.space_group_name_H-M   'P 1'
#
loop_
_entity.id
_entity.type
_entity.pdbx_description
1 polymer ?
#
loop_
_entity_poly.entity_id
_entity_poly.type
_entity_poly.pdbx_seq_one_letter_code
_entity_poly.pdbx_strand_id
1 'polypeptide(L)'
;MFAALLATWSATPASAWILTINPGSRAVYLQVGNGTSSGNNSTINVVSVSVPANAVGSGAAQQMTSDSTAANSFYDGYNVCNPPAQVYVGGYFRQPSTTTTSAVLQVTSPASLQNGTSVIPFTQISWTSTANGNPAADIPAGTFSGGTQVLTSIASNTWVENCHQFSYLNNAVVAAGTYTGRVTYTLTAP
;
A
#
# COMPACT_ATOMS: atom_id res chain seq x y z
N MET A 1 -38.52 40.22 -10.68
CA MET A 1 -39.01 39.04 -11.44
C MET A 1 -38.23 39.04 -12.75
N PHE A 2 -37.41 38.08 -13.20
CA PHE A 2 -36.99 36.69 -12.95
C PHE A 2 -35.57 36.60 -13.59
N ALA A 3 -34.64 35.67 -13.39
CA ALA A 3 -34.37 34.56 -12.49
C ALA A 3 -32.88 34.21 -12.69
N ALA A 4 -32.16 33.89 -11.62
CA ALA A 4 -30.77 33.44 -11.69
C ALA A 4 -30.72 31.95 -12.01
N LEU A 5 -30.06 31.58 -13.11
CA LEU A 5 -29.86 30.19 -13.53
C LEU A 5 -28.63 29.63 -12.80
N LEU A 6 -28.84 28.86 -11.73
CA LEU A 6 -27.79 28.06 -11.08
C LEU A 6 -27.50 26.83 -11.94
N ALA A 7 -26.33 26.81 -12.58
CA ALA A 7 -25.83 25.63 -13.26
C ALA A 7 -25.24 24.65 -12.22
N THR A 8 -25.94 23.54 -11.97
CA THR A 8 -25.43 22.42 -11.19
C THR A 8 -24.43 21.62 -12.03
N TRP A 9 -23.14 21.77 -11.76
CA TRP A 9 -22.14 20.83 -12.24
C TRP A 9 -22.27 19.51 -11.47
N SER A 10 -22.85 18.52 -12.13
CA SER A 10 -22.78 17.12 -11.71
C SER A 10 -21.32 16.65 -11.85
N ALA A 11 -20.63 16.47 -10.74
CA ALA A 11 -19.36 15.77 -10.70
C ALA A 11 -19.59 14.33 -11.20
N THR A 12 -19.03 13.98 -12.34
CA THR A 12 -18.95 12.58 -12.77
C THR A 12 -18.10 11.82 -11.76
N PRO A 13 -18.49 10.61 -11.30
CA PRO A 13 -17.62 9.78 -10.49
C PRO A 13 -16.32 9.56 -11.29
N ALA A 14 -15.18 9.81 -10.65
CA ALA A 14 -13.89 9.50 -11.22
C ALA A 14 -13.89 8.00 -11.57
N SER A 15 -13.76 7.68 -12.86
CA SER A 15 -13.52 6.31 -13.30
C SER A 15 -12.23 5.86 -12.63
N ALA A 16 -12.31 4.87 -11.75
CA ALA A 16 -11.16 4.19 -11.20
C ALA A 16 -10.19 3.88 -12.35
N TRP A 17 -8.94 4.30 -12.22
CA TRP A 17 -7.89 4.06 -13.19
C TRP A 17 -7.58 2.56 -13.18
N ILE A 18 -8.39 1.77 -13.90
CA ILE A 18 -8.20 0.32 -13.99
C ILE A 18 -7.28 0.03 -15.17
N LEU A 19 -6.05 -0.38 -14.87
CA LEU A 19 -5.11 -0.88 -15.86
C LEU A 19 -5.55 -2.28 -16.29
N THR A 20 -6.34 -2.36 -17.35
CA THR A 20 -6.74 -3.64 -17.94
C THR A 20 -5.53 -4.26 -18.64
N ILE A 21 -5.27 -5.54 -18.37
CA ILE A 21 -4.22 -6.31 -19.03
C ILE A 21 -4.82 -7.32 -20.00
N ASN A 22 -4.08 -7.67 -21.06
CA ASN A 22 -4.57 -8.66 -22.01
C ASN A 22 -4.74 -10.04 -21.34
N PRO A 23 -5.82 -10.77 -21.66
CA PRO A 23 -5.97 -12.17 -21.24
C PRO A 23 -4.75 -13.02 -21.64
N GLY A 24 -4.48 -14.05 -20.85
CA GLY A 24 -3.37 -14.97 -21.09
C GLY A 24 -3.38 -16.14 -20.11
N SER A 25 -2.27 -16.88 -20.00
CA SER A 25 -2.16 -17.99 -19.05
C SER A 25 -2.52 -17.55 -17.63
N ARG A 26 -3.22 -18.42 -16.89
CA ARG A 26 -3.63 -18.13 -15.50
C ARG A 26 -2.39 -17.86 -14.65
N ALA A 27 -2.31 -16.66 -14.07
CA ALA A 27 -1.17 -16.23 -13.26
C ALA A 27 -1.58 -15.18 -12.24
N VAL A 28 -0.86 -15.15 -11.12
CA VAL A 28 -0.86 -14.02 -10.18
C VAL A 28 0.55 -13.50 -10.05
N TYR A 29 0.66 -12.19 -9.88
CA TYR A 29 1.92 -11.51 -9.58
C TYR A 29 1.65 -10.48 -8.51
N LEU A 30 2.55 -10.39 -7.53
CA LEU A 30 2.54 -9.40 -6.47
C LEU A 30 3.95 -8.86 -6.31
N GLN A 31 4.07 -7.55 -6.25
CA GLN A 31 5.31 -6.83 -6.00
C GLN A 31 5.12 -5.88 -4.82
N VAL A 32 6.06 -5.94 -3.89
CA VAL A 32 6.12 -5.05 -2.73
C VAL A 32 7.55 -4.51 -2.66
N GLY A 33 7.70 -3.21 -2.88
CA GLY A 33 8.98 -2.53 -2.98
C GLY A 33 9.81 -3.03 -4.16
N ASN A 34 11.09 -3.29 -3.91
CA ASN A 34 12.08 -3.62 -4.94
C ASN A 34 11.90 -5.04 -5.47
N GLY A 35 12.05 -5.22 -6.78
CA GLY A 35 12.02 -6.53 -7.38
C GLY A 35 12.15 -6.50 -8.89
N THR A 36 11.66 -7.57 -9.50
CA THR A 36 11.65 -7.83 -10.94
C THR A 36 10.25 -8.25 -11.36
N SER A 37 9.80 -7.77 -12.52
CA SER A 37 8.46 -8.06 -13.03
C SER A 37 8.29 -9.55 -13.29
N SER A 38 7.21 -10.14 -12.76
CA SER A 38 6.90 -11.58 -12.87
C SER A 38 8.01 -12.53 -12.39
N GLY A 39 8.90 -12.06 -11.49
CA GLY A 39 9.99 -12.84 -10.91
C GLY A 39 9.82 -13.10 -9.41
N ASN A 40 10.55 -14.10 -8.90
CA ASN A 40 10.70 -14.30 -7.46
C ASN A 40 11.83 -13.41 -6.94
N ASN A 41 11.55 -12.62 -5.90
CA ASN A 41 12.50 -11.68 -5.32
C ASN A 41 12.72 -12.01 -3.84
N SER A 42 13.97 -12.03 -3.39
CA SER A 42 14.32 -12.28 -1.98
C SER A 42 14.44 -10.99 -1.15
N THR A 43 14.36 -9.84 -1.81
CA THR A 43 14.51 -8.52 -1.17
C THR A 43 13.35 -8.26 -0.22
N ILE A 44 13.68 -7.78 0.97
CA ILE A 44 12.71 -7.29 1.95
C ILE A 44 13.08 -5.83 2.19
N ASN A 45 12.19 -4.92 1.81
CA ASN A 45 12.39 -3.51 2.08
C ASN A 45 12.16 -3.17 3.55
N VAL A 46 13.01 -2.33 4.10
CA VAL A 46 12.87 -1.76 5.44
C VAL A 46 12.12 -0.44 5.34
N VAL A 47 11.21 -0.23 6.28
CA VAL A 47 10.53 1.05 6.52
C VAL A 47 10.81 1.44 7.96
N SER A 48 11.32 2.65 8.20
CA SER A 48 11.78 3.05 9.54
C SER A 48 11.59 4.54 9.80
N VAL A 49 11.58 4.89 11.08
CA VAL A 49 11.67 6.26 11.55
C VAL A 49 12.49 6.30 12.83
N SER A 50 13.32 7.33 12.96
CA SER A 50 13.96 7.65 14.24
C SER A 50 13.13 8.72 14.92
N VAL A 51 12.62 8.42 16.10
CA VAL A 51 11.77 9.32 16.87
C VAL A 51 12.66 10.16 17.80
N PRO A 52 12.70 11.50 17.64
CA PRO A 52 13.44 12.37 18.55
C PRO A 52 12.94 12.24 19.99
N ALA A 53 13.84 12.33 20.97
CA ALA A 53 13.49 12.13 22.38
C ALA A 53 12.36 13.09 22.86
N ASN A 54 12.36 14.33 22.37
CA ASN A 54 11.33 15.33 22.70
C ASN A 54 9.99 15.08 21.99
N ALA A 55 9.95 14.18 21.00
CA ALA A 55 8.72 13.82 20.29
C ALA A 55 8.04 12.58 20.88
N VAL A 56 8.72 11.76 21.69
CA VAL A 56 8.17 10.52 22.27
C VAL A 56 6.90 10.80 23.05
N GLY A 57 5.81 10.08 22.72
CA GLY A 57 4.52 10.24 23.38
C GLY A 57 3.80 11.56 23.07
N SER A 58 4.29 12.38 22.13
CA SER A 58 3.65 13.66 21.77
C SER A 58 2.31 13.52 21.06
N GLY A 59 2.00 12.33 20.55
CA GLY A 59 0.82 12.08 19.71
C GLY A 59 0.98 12.55 18.26
N ALA A 60 2.07 13.25 17.92
CA ALA A 60 2.35 13.65 16.55
C ALA A 60 2.82 12.44 15.73
N ALA A 61 2.16 12.20 14.59
CA ALA A 61 2.56 11.14 13.67
C ALA A 61 3.96 11.41 13.10
N GLN A 62 4.80 10.38 13.11
CA GLN A 62 6.17 10.42 12.62
C GLN A 62 6.21 9.74 11.25
N GLN A 63 6.54 10.50 10.20
CA GLN A 63 6.64 9.95 8.85
C GLN A 63 7.84 9.00 8.77
N MET A 64 7.62 7.84 8.13
CA MET A 64 8.65 6.83 7.93
C MET A 64 9.26 6.95 6.53
N THR A 65 10.51 6.50 6.38
CA THR A 65 11.19 6.36 5.10
C THR A 65 11.49 4.89 4.82
N SER A 66 11.62 4.54 3.55
CA SER A 66 11.97 3.21 3.09
C SER A 66 13.31 3.16 2.37
N ASP A 67 13.95 2.00 2.37
CA ASP A 67 15.08 1.67 1.49
C ASP A 67 14.65 1.23 0.08
N SER A 68 13.35 1.17 -0.21
CA SER A 68 12.82 0.89 -1.54
C SER A 68 13.31 1.95 -2.54
N THR A 69 13.73 1.49 -3.72
CA THR A 69 14.08 2.31 -4.88
C THR A 69 13.10 2.12 -6.04
N ALA A 70 12.07 1.29 -5.88
CA ALA A 70 11.03 1.08 -6.87
C ALA A 70 10.16 2.35 -7.03
N ALA A 71 10.47 3.15 -8.04
CA ALA A 71 9.72 4.34 -8.43
C ALA A 71 8.75 4.06 -9.59
N ASN A 72 9.15 3.17 -10.50
CA ASN A 72 8.43 2.91 -11.75
C ASN A 72 7.48 1.72 -11.65
N SER A 73 6.38 1.78 -12.40
CA SER A 73 5.46 0.68 -12.61
C SER A 73 6.18 -0.53 -13.20
N PHE A 74 5.88 -1.71 -12.68
CA PHE A 74 6.36 -2.99 -13.21
C PHE A 74 5.56 -3.47 -14.44
N TYR A 75 4.54 -2.72 -14.84
CA TYR A 75 3.73 -2.99 -16.03
C TYR A 75 4.25 -2.22 -17.25
N ASP A 76 4.37 -0.90 -17.15
CA ASP A 76 4.65 -0.02 -18.30
C ASP A 76 5.84 0.94 -18.08
N GLY A 77 6.47 0.91 -16.91
CA GLY A 77 7.61 1.77 -16.56
C GLY A 77 7.24 3.21 -16.20
N TYR A 78 5.96 3.58 -16.09
CA TYR A 78 5.55 4.91 -15.66
C TYR A 78 6.03 5.22 -14.24
N ASN A 79 6.44 6.47 -13.96
CA ASN A 79 6.92 6.88 -12.63
C ASN A 79 5.75 7.05 -11.64
N VAL A 80 5.36 5.97 -10.99
CA VAL A 80 4.16 5.92 -10.14
C VAL A 80 4.42 6.26 -8.66
N CYS A 81 5.61 5.96 -8.15
CA CYS A 81 6.01 6.19 -6.76
C CYS A 81 7.13 7.19 -6.61
N ASN A 82 7.24 7.78 -5.41
CA ASN A 82 8.26 8.74 -5.03
C ASN A 82 9.10 8.21 -3.84
N PRO A 83 10.02 7.26 -4.05
CA PRO A 83 11.00 6.87 -3.04
C PRO A 83 11.89 8.05 -2.58
N PRO A 84 12.40 8.03 -1.33
CA PRO A 84 12.30 6.96 -0.33
C PRO A 84 11.04 7.07 0.55
N ALA A 85 10.14 8.03 0.30
CA ALA A 85 8.95 8.23 1.13
C ALA A 85 7.89 7.14 0.94
N GLN A 86 7.99 6.34 -0.14
CA GLN A 86 6.96 5.42 -0.56
C GLN A 86 7.51 4.03 -0.91
N VAL A 87 6.67 3.02 -0.67
CA VAL A 87 6.90 1.64 -1.10
C VAL A 87 5.86 1.29 -2.17
N TYR A 88 6.32 0.81 -3.32
CA TYR A 88 5.45 0.28 -4.37
C TYR A 88 4.71 -0.96 -3.86
N VAL A 89 3.40 -1.03 -4.04
CA VAL A 89 2.57 -2.21 -3.79
C VAL A 89 1.65 -2.38 -4.99
N GLY A 90 1.81 -3.46 -5.73
CA GLY A 90 1.04 -3.66 -6.95
C GLY A 90 1.14 -5.08 -7.47
N GLY A 91 0.31 -5.40 -8.45
CA GLY A 91 0.23 -6.74 -8.97
C GLY A 91 -0.96 -6.94 -9.90
N TYR A 92 -1.13 -8.18 -10.34
CA TYR A 92 -2.23 -8.54 -11.20
C TYR A 92 -2.76 -9.95 -10.94
N PHE A 93 -3.98 -10.16 -11.43
CA PHE A 93 -4.55 -11.48 -11.66
C PHE A 93 -4.89 -11.61 -13.14
N ARG A 94 -4.27 -12.58 -13.83
CA ARG A 94 -4.48 -12.82 -15.26
C ARG A 94 -5.14 -14.18 -15.47
N GLN A 95 -6.04 -14.25 -16.46
CA GLN A 95 -6.74 -15.46 -16.89
C GLN A 95 -6.91 -15.50 -18.42
N PRO A 96 -7.22 -16.68 -19.00
CA PRO A 96 -7.40 -16.82 -20.45
C PRO A 96 -8.62 -16.07 -21.00
N SER A 97 -9.57 -15.73 -20.13
CA SER A 97 -10.74 -14.91 -20.46
C SER A 97 -11.08 -14.01 -19.28
N THR A 98 -11.78 -12.91 -19.52
CA THR A 98 -12.26 -12.05 -18.43
C THR A 98 -13.49 -12.67 -17.80
N THR A 99 -13.41 -12.94 -16.49
CA THR A 99 -14.49 -13.53 -15.70
C THR A 99 -14.83 -12.63 -14.52
N THR A 100 -15.86 -12.98 -13.76
CA THR A 100 -16.19 -12.31 -12.49
C THR A 100 -15.33 -12.78 -11.31
N THR A 101 -14.32 -13.61 -11.55
CA THR A 101 -13.40 -14.07 -10.50
C THR A 101 -12.37 -12.99 -10.18
N SER A 102 -11.98 -12.93 -8.91
CA SER A 102 -11.01 -11.95 -8.41
C SER A 102 -10.00 -12.64 -7.50
N ALA A 103 -8.75 -12.20 -7.57
CA ALA A 103 -7.75 -12.52 -6.56
C ALA A 103 -7.89 -11.57 -5.36
N VAL A 104 -7.57 -12.05 -4.16
CA VAL A 104 -7.68 -11.26 -2.93
C VAL A 104 -6.29 -10.87 -2.46
N LEU A 105 -6.05 -9.56 -2.33
CA LEU A 105 -4.84 -9.02 -1.71
C LEU A 105 -5.10 -8.83 -0.21
N GLN A 106 -4.27 -9.48 0.60
CA GLN A 106 -4.27 -9.36 2.04
C GLN A 106 -2.90 -8.90 2.54
N VAL A 107 -2.91 -8.35 3.74
CA VAL A 107 -1.68 -8.02 4.48
C VAL A 107 -1.76 -8.59 5.88
N THR A 108 -0.67 -9.21 6.33
CA THR A 108 -0.54 -9.78 7.67
C THR A 108 0.60 -9.09 8.41
N SER A 109 0.27 -8.54 9.58
CA SER A 109 1.22 -7.91 10.51
C SER A 109 1.26 -8.70 11.82
N PRO A 110 2.40 -8.73 12.54
CA PRO A 110 2.42 -9.24 13.91
C PRO A 110 1.61 -8.33 14.83
N ALA A 111 1.20 -8.81 16.00
CA ALA A 111 0.44 -8.01 16.96
C ALA A 111 1.19 -6.74 17.41
N SER A 112 2.53 -6.80 17.46
CA SER A 112 3.38 -5.71 17.93
C SER A 112 4.76 -5.70 17.27
N LEU A 113 5.34 -4.51 17.15
CA LEU A 113 6.78 -4.33 17.00
C LEU A 113 7.46 -4.67 18.33
N GLN A 114 8.67 -5.24 18.30
CA GLN A 114 9.39 -5.70 19.49
C GLN A 114 10.84 -5.25 19.49
N ASN A 115 11.39 -4.95 20.67
CA ASN A 115 12.81 -4.67 20.88
C ASN A 115 13.50 -5.72 21.79
N GLY A 116 12.79 -6.81 22.13
CA GLY A 116 13.23 -7.88 23.04
C GLY A 116 12.77 -7.72 24.49
N THR A 117 12.45 -6.51 24.97
CA THR A 117 12.00 -6.25 26.36
C THR A 117 10.69 -5.49 26.45
N SER A 118 10.30 -4.81 25.39
CA SER A 118 9.13 -3.95 25.29
C SER A 118 8.49 -4.10 23.91
N VAL A 119 7.22 -3.70 23.82
CA VAL A 119 6.42 -3.83 22.62
C VAL A 119 5.70 -2.53 22.26
N ILE A 120 5.50 -2.31 20.97
CA ILE A 120 4.63 -1.26 20.43
C ILE A 120 3.54 -1.95 19.62
N PRO A 121 2.24 -1.74 19.88
CA PRO A 121 1.18 -2.32 19.06
C PRO A 121 1.37 -1.96 17.59
N PHE A 122 1.24 -2.94 16.69
CA PHE A 122 1.44 -2.70 15.26
C PHE A 122 0.35 -1.78 14.67
N THR A 123 -0.77 -1.64 15.39
CA THR A 123 -1.84 -0.67 15.12
C THR A 123 -1.41 0.80 15.22
N GLN A 124 -0.21 1.07 15.72
CA GLN A 124 0.40 2.41 15.68
C GLN A 124 0.98 2.75 14.31
N ILE A 125 1.03 1.81 13.37
CA ILE A 125 1.55 2.03 12.02
C ILE A 125 0.38 2.14 11.03
N SER A 126 0.30 3.29 10.35
CA SER A 126 -0.66 3.57 9.28
C SER A 126 0.03 3.90 7.97
N TRP A 127 -0.68 3.81 6.86
CA TRP A 127 -0.22 4.24 5.55
C TRP A 127 -1.27 5.07 4.82
N THR A 128 -0.80 6.04 4.05
CA THR A 128 -1.57 6.58 2.94
C THR A 128 -1.29 5.78 1.68
N SER A 129 -2.20 5.81 0.71
CA SER A 129 -2.05 5.13 -0.57
C SER A 129 -2.28 6.11 -1.69
N THR A 130 -1.31 6.20 -2.61
CA THR A 130 -1.32 7.14 -3.74
C THR A 130 -0.74 6.46 -4.97
N ALA A 131 -0.93 7.04 -6.15
CA ALA A 131 -0.16 6.70 -7.33
C ALA A 131 -0.06 7.97 -8.17
N ASN A 132 1.14 8.33 -8.63
CA ASN A 132 1.28 9.46 -9.54
C ASN A 132 0.41 9.21 -10.77
N GLY A 133 -0.29 10.23 -11.26
CA GLY A 133 -1.21 10.10 -12.39
C GLY A 133 -2.55 9.40 -12.09
N ASN A 134 -2.73 8.82 -10.90
CA ASN A 134 -4.00 8.22 -10.49
C ASN A 134 -4.57 8.91 -9.22
N PRO A 135 -5.67 9.68 -9.34
CA PRO A 135 -6.28 10.36 -8.21
C PRO A 135 -7.05 9.42 -7.25
N ALA A 136 -7.29 8.17 -7.64
CA ALA A 136 -8.07 7.19 -6.88
C ALA A 136 -7.27 5.90 -6.67
N ALA A 137 -6.75 5.68 -5.47
CA ALA A 137 -5.95 4.50 -5.18
C ALA A 137 -6.77 3.19 -5.29
N ASP A 138 -6.23 2.19 -5.98
CA ASP A 138 -6.84 0.86 -6.17
C ASP A 138 -6.73 -0.03 -4.91
N ILE A 139 -5.63 0.15 -4.19
CA ILE A 139 -5.33 -0.40 -2.87
C ILE A 139 -5.54 0.72 -1.87
N PRO A 140 -6.51 0.62 -0.95
CA PRO A 140 -6.87 1.72 -0.06
C PRO A 140 -5.77 2.03 0.97
N ALA A 141 -5.79 3.27 1.47
CA ALA A 141 -5.09 3.65 2.68
C ALA A 141 -5.62 2.89 3.91
N GLY A 142 -4.83 2.81 4.97
CA GLY A 142 -5.26 2.08 6.16
C GLY A 142 -4.30 2.13 7.34
N THR A 143 -4.68 1.37 8.36
CA THR A 143 -3.88 1.12 9.56
C THR A 143 -3.76 -0.38 9.74
N PHE A 144 -2.60 -0.85 10.20
CA PHE A 144 -2.42 -2.27 10.47
C PHE A 144 -3.28 -2.70 11.66
N SER A 145 -3.81 -3.92 11.60
CA SER A 145 -4.67 -4.49 12.64
C SER A 145 -3.92 -5.31 13.68
N GLY A 146 -2.63 -5.60 13.47
CA GLY A 146 -1.89 -6.58 14.28
C GLY A 146 -2.26 -8.03 13.96
N GLY A 147 -2.86 -8.27 12.79
CA GLY A 147 -3.21 -9.58 12.26
C GLY A 147 -3.33 -9.53 10.73
N THR A 148 -4.12 -10.45 10.17
CA THR A 148 -4.45 -10.47 8.73
C THR A 148 -5.66 -9.59 8.44
N GLN A 149 -5.53 -8.71 7.45
CA GLN A 149 -6.63 -7.90 6.92
C GLN A 149 -6.65 -7.93 5.40
N VAL A 150 -7.86 -7.90 4.82
CA VAL A 150 -8.05 -7.74 3.37
C VAL A 150 -7.80 -6.28 3.00
N LEU A 151 -7.05 -6.06 1.92
CA LEU A 151 -6.81 -4.74 1.37
C LEU A 151 -7.75 -4.44 0.20
N THR A 152 -7.80 -5.34 -0.79
CA THR A 152 -8.64 -5.17 -1.98
C THR A 152 -8.83 -6.51 -2.71
N SER A 153 -9.72 -6.53 -3.69
CA SER A 153 -9.88 -7.62 -4.65
C SER A 153 -9.45 -7.14 -6.03
N ILE A 154 -8.61 -7.92 -6.70
CA ILE A 154 -8.10 -7.65 -8.04
C ILE A 154 -8.90 -8.49 -9.03
N ALA A 155 -9.71 -7.83 -9.86
CA ALA A 155 -10.51 -8.49 -10.89
C ALA A 155 -9.64 -9.24 -11.91
N SER A 156 -10.22 -10.25 -12.55
CA SER A 156 -9.56 -10.96 -13.65
C SER A 156 -9.11 -10.00 -14.75
N ASN A 157 -7.87 -10.17 -15.20
CA ASN A 157 -7.22 -9.37 -16.23
C ASN A 157 -7.11 -7.88 -15.87
N THR A 158 -6.86 -7.62 -14.59
CA THR A 158 -6.61 -6.27 -14.06
C THR A 158 -5.24 -6.20 -13.37
N TRP A 159 -4.57 -5.08 -13.61
CA TRP A 159 -3.40 -4.63 -12.86
C TRP A 159 -3.81 -3.51 -11.90
N VAL A 160 -3.30 -3.55 -10.68
CA VAL A 160 -3.46 -2.49 -9.69
C VAL A 160 -2.10 -2.12 -9.13
N GLU A 161 -1.89 -0.85 -8.83
CA GLU A 161 -0.64 -0.39 -8.22
C GLU A 161 -0.81 0.91 -7.45
N ASN A 162 -0.22 0.93 -6.26
CA ASN A 162 -0.13 2.13 -5.45
C ASN A 162 1.19 2.19 -4.71
N CYS A 163 1.40 3.34 -4.07
CA CYS A 163 2.59 3.72 -3.36
C CYS A 163 2.17 4.03 -1.93
N HIS A 164 2.58 3.17 -1.01
CA HIS A 164 2.26 3.28 0.40
C HIS A 164 3.30 4.15 1.11
N GLN A 165 2.84 5.20 1.77
CA GLN A 165 3.67 6.03 2.64
C GLN A 165 3.29 5.78 4.09
N PHE A 166 4.23 5.27 4.87
CA PHE A 166 3.97 4.83 6.24
C PHE A 166 4.23 5.93 7.27
N SER A 167 3.52 5.84 8.38
CA SER A 167 3.63 6.75 9.52
C SER A 167 3.43 5.99 10.82
N TYR A 168 4.21 6.36 11.84
CA TYR A 168 4.09 5.85 13.19
C TYR A 168 3.37 6.87 14.08
N LEU A 169 2.23 6.48 14.65
CA LEU A 169 1.51 7.26 15.64
C LEU A 169 2.25 7.17 16.98
N ASN A 170 2.93 8.25 17.33
CA ASN A 170 3.81 8.29 18.50
C ASN A 170 3.09 8.81 19.74
N ASN A 171 1.98 8.18 20.11
CA ASN A 171 1.13 8.59 21.23
C ASN A 171 1.40 7.81 22.54
N ALA A 172 2.29 6.82 22.50
CA ALA A 172 2.70 6.04 23.66
C ALA A 172 4.11 6.43 24.12
N VAL A 173 4.31 6.49 25.43
CA VAL A 173 5.64 6.59 26.03
C VAL A 173 6.20 5.18 26.15
N VAL A 174 7.25 4.89 25.39
CA VAL A 174 7.88 3.57 25.32
C VAL A 174 9.37 3.67 25.62
N ALA A 175 9.98 2.57 26.06
CA ALA A 175 11.41 2.52 26.31
C ALA A 175 12.20 2.83 25.04
N ALA A 176 13.33 3.54 25.17
CA ALA A 176 14.22 3.79 24.06
C ALA A 176 14.76 2.46 23.50
N GLY A 177 14.82 2.36 22.16
CA GLY A 177 15.35 1.19 21.47
C GLY A 177 14.80 1.04 20.06
N THR A 178 15.33 0.05 19.33
CA THR A 178 14.86 -0.28 17.99
C THR A 178 13.76 -1.34 18.09
N TYR A 179 12.56 -0.99 17.64
CA TYR A 179 11.42 -1.90 17.57
C TYR A 179 11.26 -2.40 16.14
N THR A 180 11.22 -3.71 15.96
CA THR A 180 11.11 -4.34 14.64
C THR A 180 9.92 -5.27 14.55
N GLY A 181 9.45 -5.46 13.32
CA GLY A 181 8.43 -6.43 12.97
C GLY A 181 8.35 -6.54 11.46
N ARG A 182 7.71 -7.61 10.96
CA ARG A 182 7.67 -7.90 9.52
C ARG A 182 6.23 -8.07 9.07
N VAL A 183 5.87 -7.30 8.05
CA VAL A 183 4.59 -7.42 7.36
C VAL A 183 4.74 -8.31 6.14
N THR A 184 3.74 -9.14 5.86
CA THR A 184 3.68 -9.98 4.66
C THR A 184 2.41 -9.67 3.87
N TYR A 185 2.57 -9.31 2.60
CA TYR A 185 1.45 -9.18 1.67
C TYR A 185 1.25 -10.51 0.94
N THR A 186 0.00 -10.88 0.70
CA THR A 186 -0.36 -12.14 0.04
C THR A 186 -1.46 -11.89 -0.95
N LEU A 187 -1.24 -12.31 -2.20
CA LEU A 187 -2.25 -12.29 -3.26
C LEU A 187 -2.65 -13.73 -3.57
N THR A 188 -3.94 -14.04 -3.45
CA THR A 188 -4.46 -15.40 -3.67
C THR A 188 -5.54 -15.38 -4.74
N ALA A 189 -5.34 -16.16 -5.80
CA ALA A 189 -6.38 -16.43 -6.80
C ALA A 189 -7.24 -17.64 -6.41
N PRO A 190 -8.54 -17.64 -6.76
CA PRO A 190 -9.45 -18.77 -6.52
C PRO A 190 -9.10 -19.98 -7.37
#